data_AF-A0A6J7T3W8-F1
#
_entry.id   AF-A0A6J7T3W8-F1
#
_cell.length_a   1.000
_cell.length_b   1.000
_cell.length_c   1.000
_cell.angle_alpha   90.00
_cell.angle_beta   90.00
_cell.angle_gamma   90.00
#
_symmetry.space_group_name_H-M   'P 1'
#
loop_
_entity.id
_entity.type
_entity.pdbx_description
1 polymer ?
#
loop_
_entity_poly.entity_id
_entity_poly.type
_entity_poly.pdbx_seq_one_letter_code
_entity_poly.pdbx_strand_id
1 'polypeptide(L)' 'MRGGPNCPISIPLMHKADEGMRSHYLTIQFSIVDAPGPDEIVVALGASIGGRPHHRIGDRYQDLKDLGSNDS' A
#
# COMPACT_ATOMS: atom_id res chain seq x y z
N MET A 1 -10.06 9.48 -14.35
CA MET A 1 -9.70 9.16 -15.75
C MET A 1 -9.35 7.67 -15.81
N ARG A 2 -9.72 6.94 -16.88
CA ARG A 2 -9.29 5.55 -17.10
C ARG A 2 -7.91 5.55 -17.79
N GLY A 3 -7.07 4.56 -17.49
CA GLY A 3 -5.77 4.39 -18.14
C GLY A 3 -5.86 3.54 -19.41
N GLY A 4 -5.11 3.91 -20.45
CA GLY A 4 -4.89 3.07 -21.63
C GLY A 4 -3.70 2.11 -21.46
N PRO A 5 -3.22 1.49 -22.54
CA PRO A 5 -2.05 0.61 -22.52
C PRO A 5 -0.84 1.23 -21.81
N ASN A 6 -0.13 0.42 -21.02
CA ASN A 6 1.04 0.83 -20.23
C ASN A 6 0.79 1.95 -19.20
N CYS A 7 -0.47 2.29 -18.90
CA CYS A 7 -0.76 3.20 -17.82
C CYS A 7 -0.21 2.63 -16.49
N PRO A 8 0.56 3.41 -15.71
CA PRO A 8 1.09 2.93 -14.44
C PRO A 8 -0.05 2.69 -13.44
N ILE A 9 -0.05 1.52 -12.82
CA ILE A 9 -0.95 1.12 -11.74
C ILE A 9 -0.16 1.14 -10.43
N SER A 10 -0.60 1.95 -9.48
CA SER A 10 -0.04 1.99 -8.12
C SER A 10 -0.95 1.20 -7.17
N ILE A 11 -0.42 0.13 -6.59
CA ILE A 11 -1.15 -0.75 -5.67
C ILE A 11 -0.66 -0.46 -4.26
N PRO A 12 -1.43 0.29 -3.44
CA PRO A 12 -1.09 0.50 -2.04
C PRO A 12 -1.30 -0.80 -1.25
N LEU A 13 -0.38 -1.09 -0.34
CA LEU A 13 -0.46 -2.24 0.58
C LEU A 13 -0.44 -1.76 2.02
N MET A 14 -1.01 -2.60 2.89
CA MET A 14 -0.99 -2.49 4.34
C MET A 14 -0.84 -3.88 4.96
N HIS A 15 -0.53 -3.96 6.25
CA HIS A 15 -0.49 -5.26 6.91
C HIS A 15 -1.90 -5.87 6.95
N LYS A 16 -2.01 -7.11 6.49
CA LYS A 16 -3.29 -7.78 6.24
C LYS A 16 -4.17 -7.90 7.48
N ALA A 17 -3.57 -8.04 8.65
CA ALA A 17 -4.27 -8.31 9.92
C ALA A 17 -4.09 -7.19 10.97
N ASP A 18 -3.40 -6.11 10.65
CA ASP A 18 -3.09 -5.03 11.61
C ASP A 18 -2.96 -3.69 10.88
N GLU A 19 -4.00 -2.88 10.94
CA GLU A 19 -4.03 -1.59 10.25
C GLU A 19 -3.11 -0.54 10.89
N GLY A 20 -2.76 -0.73 12.17
CA GLY A 20 -1.89 0.16 12.94
C GLY A 20 -0.42 0.04 12.58
N MET A 21 0.00 -1.07 11.96
CA MET A 21 1.39 -1.39 11.65
C MET A 21 1.91 -0.69 10.39
N ARG A 22 2.29 0.58 10.54
CA ARG A 22 2.74 1.46 9.43
C ARG A 22 4.02 1.03 8.73
N SER A 23 4.80 0.12 9.32
CA SER A 23 5.96 -0.51 8.66
C SER A 23 5.58 -1.22 7.35
N HIS A 24 4.30 -1.57 7.17
CA HIS A 24 3.77 -2.29 6.01
C HIS A 24 3.05 -1.41 4.99
N TYR A 25 3.08 -0.08 5.16
CA TYR A 25 2.61 0.83 4.12
C TYR A 25 3.58 0.81 2.95
N LEU A 26 3.26 0.01 1.93
CA LEU A 26 4.07 -0.22 0.73
C LEU A 26 3.29 0.22 -0.53
N THR A 27 3.99 0.33 -1.64
CA THR A 27 3.37 0.53 -2.94
C THR A 27 4.07 -0.38 -3.95
N ILE A 28 3.30 -1.19 -4.66
CA ILE A 28 3.77 -1.89 -5.86
C ILE A 28 3.41 -1.03 -7.07
N GLN A 29 4.38 -0.79 -7.95
CA GLN A 29 4.16 -0.19 -9.25
C GLN A 29 4.10 -1.30 -10.30
N PHE A 30 3.08 -1.26 -11.14
CA PHE A 30 2.84 -2.26 -12.16
C PHE A 30 2.37 -1.59 -13.45
N SER A 31 2.79 -2.12 -14.60
CA SER A 31 2.22 -1.78 -15.89
C SER A 31 2.39 -2.97 -16.83
N ILE A 32 1.56 -3.02 -17.87
CA ILE A 32 1.68 -3.97 -18.97
C ILE A 32 1.77 -3.12 -20.24
N VAL A 33 2.82 -3.33 -21.04
CA VAL A 33 3.17 -2.43 -22.16
C VAL A 33 2.04 -2.31 -23.19
N ASP A 34 1.30 -3.38 -23.44
CA ASP A 34 0.25 -3.46 -24.46
C ASP A 34 -1.18 -3.58 -23.91
N ALA A 35 -1.37 -3.55 -22.58
CA ALA A 35 -2.68 -3.72 -21.95
C ALA A 35 -3.03 -2.58 -20.96
N PRO A 36 -4.32 -2.27 -20.74
CA PRO A 36 -5.50 -2.90 -21.36
C PRO A 36 -5.72 -2.47 -22.82
N GLY A 37 -6.06 -3.42 -23.69
CA GLY A 37 -6.61 -3.14 -25.01
C GLY A 37 -8.02 -2.50 -24.96
N PRO A 38 -8.59 -2.10 -26.12
CA PRO A 38 -9.87 -1.39 -26.18
C PRO A 38 -11.04 -2.07 -25.44
N ASP A 39 -11.07 -3.40 -25.42
CA ASP A 39 -12.14 -4.22 -24.83
C ASP A 39 -11.67 -5.08 -23.65
N GLU A 40 -10.56 -4.70 -23.01
CA GLU A 40 -9.95 -5.45 -21.92
C GLU A 40 -9.94 -4.68 -20.60
N ILE A 41 -9.77 -5.42 -19.51
CA ILE A 41 -9.57 -4.87 -18.17
C ILE A 41 -8.36 -5.56 -17.54
N VAL A 42 -7.45 -4.77 -17.00
CA VAL A 42 -6.36 -5.26 -16.16
C VAL A 42 -6.80 -5.22 -14.70
N VAL A 43 -6.77 -6.37 -14.02
CA VAL A 43 -6.96 -6.49 -12.57
C VAL A 43 -5.64 -6.95 -11.96
N ALA A 44 -5.11 -6.17 -11.02
CA ALA A 44 -3.84 -6.48 -10.35
C ALA A 44 -4.03 -6.60 -8.84
N LEU A 45 -3.43 -7.62 -8.24
CA LEU A 45 -3.39 -7.86 -6.79
C LEU A 45 -1.94 -7.86 -6.33
N GLY A 46 -1.63 -7.05 -5.33
CA GLY A 46 -0.30 -6.96 -4.74
C GLY A 46 -0.23 -7.64 -3.38
N ALA A 47 0.91 -8.27 -3.09
CA ALA A 47 1.20 -8.86 -1.77
C ALA A 47 2.69 -8.73 -1.45
N SER A 48 3.02 -8.75 -0.16
CA SER A 48 4.39 -8.77 0.35
C SER A 48 4.48 -9.75 1.51
N ILE A 49 5.65 -10.36 1.70
CA ILE A 49 5.95 -11.24 2.84
C ILE A 49 6.38 -10.45 4.09
N GLY A 50 6.52 -9.13 4.00
CA GLY A 50 6.91 -8.27 5.12
C GLY A 50 6.84 -6.78 4.83
N GLY A 51 7.25 -5.97 5.80
CA GLY A 51 7.24 -4.51 5.73
C GLY A 51 8.45 -3.92 5.00
N ARG A 52 8.59 -2.59 5.07
CA ARG A 52 9.74 -1.87 4.50
C ARG A 52 11.04 -2.34 5.18
N PRO A 53 12.13 -2.57 4.43
CA PRO A 53 13.44 -2.93 5.00
C PRO A 53 13.97 -1.92 6.02
N HIS A 54 13.64 -0.64 5.83
CA HIS A 54 14.07 0.47 6.68
C HIS A 54 12.88 1.33 7.14
N HIS A 55 11.90 0.72 7.80
CA HIS A 55 10.80 1.48 8.40
C HIS A 55 11.31 2.34 9.56
N ARG A 56 10.86 3.60 9.64
CA ARG A 56 11.37 4.58 10.62
C ARG A 56 10.37 5.68 11.00
N ILE A 57 9.07 5.39 10.89
CA ILE A 57 7.98 6.35 11.14
C ILE A 57 7.09 5.97 12.32
N GLY A 58 7.54 5.02 13.16
CA GLY A 58 6.73 4.46 14.23
C GLY A 58 5.49 3.73 13.72
N ASP A 59 4.54 3.50 14.62
CA ASP A 59 3.23 2.93 14.33
C ASP A 59 2.16 3.60 15.23
N ARG A 60 0.89 3.26 15.01
CA ARG A 60 -0.23 3.84 15.77
C ARG A 60 -0.10 3.61 17.29
N TYR A 61 0.49 2.49 17.70
CA TYR A 61 0.61 2.13 19.10
C TYR A 61 1.69 2.94 19.80
N GLN A 62 2.80 3.23 19.11
CA GLN A 62 3.80 4.15 19.61
C GLN A 62 3.22 5.56 19.74
N ASP A 63 2.50 6.05 18.72
CA ASP A 63 1.84 7.36 18.79
C ASP A 63 0.91 7.45 20.01
N LEU A 64 0.09 6.42 20.25
CA LEU A 64 -0.83 6.37 21.39
C LEU A 64 -0.12 6.39 22.75
N LYS A 65 1.06 5.77 22.85
CA LYS A 65 1.88 5.80 24.06
C LYS A 65 2.50 7.17 24.29
N ASP A 66 3.02 7.77 23.21
CA ASP A 66 3.74 9.06 23.27
C ASP A 66 2.80 10.24 23.55
N LEU A 67 1.58 10.19 23.03
CA LEU A 67 0.57 11.23 23.25
C LEU A 67 0.00 11.23 24.68
N GLY A 68 0.17 10.13 25.43
CA GLY A 68 -0.63 9.85 26.62
C GLY A 68 -2.07 9.56 26.21
N SER A 69 -2.65 8.46 26.68
CA SER A 69 -4.08 8.21 26.49
C SER A 69 -4.87 9.46 26.91
N ASN A 70 -5.90 9.85 26.14
CA ASN A 70 -6.77 11.00 26.42
C ASN A 70 -7.59 10.86 27.73
N ASP A 71 -7.14 10.07 28.70
CA ASP A 71 -7.70 9.96 30.03
C ASP A 71 -7.24 11.18 30.85
N SER A 72 -7.96 12.28 30.68
CA SER A 72 -7.99 13.45 31.56
C SER A 72 -9.43 13.75 31.93
#